data_AF-A0A973W2Y5-F1
#
_entry.id   AF-A0A973W2Y5-F1
#
_cell.length_a   1.000
_cell.length_b   1.000
_cell.length_c   1.000
_cell.angle_alpha   90.00
_cell.angle_beta   90.00
_cell.angle_gamma   90.00
#
_symmetry.space_group_name_H-M   'P 1'
#
loop_
_entity.id
_entity.type
_entity.pdbx_description
1 polymer ?
#
loop_
_entity_poly.entity_id
_entity_poly.type
_entity_poly.pdbx_seq_one_letter_code
_entity_poly.pdbx_strand_id
1 'polypeptide(L)'
;MMVNLNLHERVWHYGLVGSRLIEAASVVRRTPMRIWPKQFGTAWPRFEAMTAAELFAFKRELQEAGQLEAWEREQNRQRIPPSGIEIELCEEALGWMPRYFKHEPDDVAQSVGFWAAKTYSIDEAEIPQWVLYGLKIISRGLRRDRVRVRG
;
A
#
# COMPACT_ATOMS: atom_id res chain seq x y z
N MET A 1 -26.08 6.72 -0.11
CA MET A 1 -25.94 7.73 0.94
C MET A 1 -24.54 8.32 0.79
N MET A 2 -24.42 9.53 0.24
CA MET A 2 -23.14 10.19 -0.02
C MET A 2 -22.54 10.64 1.31
N VAL A 3 -21.38 10.10 1.67
CA VAL A 3 -20.62 10.58 2.82
C VAL A 3 -20.06 11.95 2.43
N ASN A 4 -20.61 13.00 3.04
CA ASN A 4 -20.01 14.33 3.06
C ASN A 4 -18.65 14.20 3.77
N LEU A 5 -17.58 14.02 3.00
CA LEU A 5 -16.22 14.22 3.49
C LEU A 5 -16.09 15.71 3.81
N ASN A 6 -16.38 16.06 5.07
CA ASN A 6 -16.15 17.39 5.58
C ASN A 6 -14.72 17.81 5.22
N LEU A 7 -14.64 18.99 4.60
CA LEU A 7 -13.47 19.81 4.32
C LEU A 7 -12.74 20.23 5.61
N HIS A 8 -12.47 19.29 6.52
CA HIS A 8 -11.49 19.49 7.57
C HIS A 8 -10.15 19.57 6.86
N GLU A 9 -9.59 20.78 6.81
CA GLU A 9 -8.22 21.16 6.45
C GLU A 9 -7.42 20.09 5.69
N ARG A 10 -6.95 20.42 4.48
CA ARG A 10 -5.99 19.63 3.67
C ARG A 10 -4.65 19.43 4.39
N VAL A 11 -4.67 18.74 5.52
CA VAL A 11 -3.62 18.55 6.49
C VAL A 11 -3.60 17.07 6.81
N TRP A 12 -2.40 16.49 6.87
CA TRP A 12 -2.24 15.07 7.17
C TRP A 12 -2.68 14.76 8.61
N HIS A 13 -3.87 14.20 8.78
CA HIS A 13 -4.31 13.51 9.99
C HIS A 13 -4.18 11.99 9.82
N TYR A 14 -4.20 11.25 10.93
CA TYR A 14 -3.94 9.80 10.93
C TYR A 14 -4.96 9.01 10.07
N GLY A 15 -6.22 9.44 10.03
CA GLY A 15 -7.26 8.83 9.19
C GLY A 15 -6.92 8.94 7.70
N LEU A 16 -6.55 10.15 7.23
CA LEU A 16 -6.13 10.37 5.84
C LEU A 16 -4.88 9.58 5.47
N VAL A 17 -3.92 9.48 6.39
CA VAL A 17 -2.73 8.63 6.21
C VAL A 17 -3.16 7.17 6.03
N GLY A 18 -4.05 6.68 6.89
CA GLY A 18 -4.58 5.32 6.78
C GLY A 18 -5.25 5.08 5.43
N SER A 19 -6.09 6.02 4.95
CA SER A 19 -6.78 5.89 3.66
C SER A 19 -5.79 5.74 2.52
N ARG A 20 -4.75 6.60 2.50
CA ARG A 20 -3.71 6.54 1.46
C ARG A 20 -2.89 5.25 1.52
N LEU A 21 -2.62 4.71 2.70
CA LEU A 21 -1.94 3.41 2.83
C LEU A 21 -2.82 2.24 2.35
N ILE A 22 -4.13 2.28 2.60
CA ILE A 22 -5.07 1.27 2.09
C ILE A 22 -5.21 1.37 0.57
N GLU A 23 -5.26 2.58 0.02
CA GLU A 23 -5.25 2.81 -1.43
C GLU A 23 -3.96 2.30 -2.07
N ALA A 24 -2.81 2.62 -1.48
CA ALA A 24 -1.52 2.11 -1.91
C ALA A 24 -1.47 0.57 -1.85
N ALA A 25 -1.96 -0.05 -0.77
CA ALA A 25 -2.14 -1.49 -0.71
C ALA A 25 -3.05 -2.00 -1.84
N SER A 26 -4.15 -1.30 -2.14
CA SER A 26 -5.01 -1.66 -3.25
C SER A 26 -4.25 -1.66 -4.58
N VAL A 27 -3.50 -0.60 -4.87
CA VAL A 27 -2.65 -0.47 -6.07
C VAL A 27 -1.59 -1.57 -6.12
N VAL A 28 -0.84 -1.78 -5.04
CA VAL A 28 0.15 -2.88 -4.89
C VAL A 28 -0.47 -4.21 -5.23
N ARG A 29 -1.66 -4.48 -4.66
CA ARG A 29 -2.34 -5.73 -4.97
C ARG A 29 -2.54 -5.78 -6.49
N ARG A 30 -2.92 -4.70 -7.18
CA ARG A 30 -3.18 -4.67 -8.64
C ARG A 30 -1.98 -4.81 -9.56
N THR A 31 -0.78 -4.65 -9.04
CA THR A 31 0.44 -4.76 -9.82
C THR A 31 0.85 -6.23 -9.95
N PRO A 32 1.33 -6.69 -11.12
CA PRO A 32 1.97 -8.00 -11.23
C PRO A 32 3.23 -8.03 -10.35
N MET A 33 3.24 -8.87 -9.31
CA MET A 33 4.34 -8.96 -8.35
C MET A 33 4.93 -10.37 -8.28
N ARG A 34 6.25 -10.43 -8.14
CA ARG A 34 7.01 -11.68 -7.92
C ARG A 34 6.88 -12.19 -6.47
N ILE A 35 6.84 -11.30 -5.48
CA ILE A 35 6.67 -11.62 -4.05
C ILE A 35 5.52 -10.77 -3.49
N TRP A 36 4.54 -11.41 -2.86
CA TRP A 36 3.34 -10.75 -2.33
C TRP A 36 3.46 -10.46 -0.82
N PRO A 37 3.07 -9.26 -0.35
CA PRO A 37 3.20 -8.83 1.05
C PRO A 37 2.17 -9.43 2.02
N LYS A 38 1.51 -10.56 1.68
CA LYS A 38 0.47 -11.17 2.54
C LYS A 38 1.04 -11.98 3.72
N GLN A 39 2.37 -12.05 3.89
CA GLN A 39 3.01 -12.84 4.94
C GLN A 39 3.38 -11.97 6.15
N PHE A 40 2.91 -12.39 7.33
CA PHE A 40 3.32 -11.85 8.62
C PHE A 40 4.85 -11.99 8.78
N GLY A 41 5.54 -10.95 9.26
CA GLY A 41 7.00 -10.94 9.41
C GLY A 41 7.80 -10.38 8.22
N THR A 42 7.13 -9.99 7.13
CA THR A 42 7.75 -9.14 6.11
C THR A 42 7.45 -7.68 6.46
N ALA A 43 8.48 -6.89 6.80
CA ALA A 43 8.35 -5.44 6.69
C ALA A 43 7.85 -5.14 5.28
N TRP A 44 6.93 -4.19 5.14
CA TRP A 44 6.43 -3.72 3.86
C TRP A 44 7.61 -3.66 2.86
N PRO A 45 7.67 -4.56 1.86
CA PRO A 45 8.92 -4.85 1.18
C PRO A 45 9.39 -3.64 0.37
N ARG A 46 10.67 -3.59 0.04
CA ARG A 46 11.07 -2.86 -1.17
C ARG A 46 10.33 -3.53 -2.32
N PHE A 47 9.34 -2.84 -2.87
CA PHE A 47 8.61 -3.32 -4.03
C PHE A 47 9.52 -3.20 -5.23
N GLU A 48 9.93 -4.34 -5.77
CA GLU A 48 10.51 -4.39 -7.10
C GLU A 48 9.36 -4.74 -8.05
N ALA A 49 8.72 -3.71 -8.60
CA ALA A 49 7.82 -3.89 -9.71
C ALA A 49 8.59 -4.54 -10.86
N MET A 50 8.05 -5.61 -11.43
CA MET A 50 8.68 -6.23 -12.59
C MET A 50 8.63 -5.22 -13.75
N THR A 51 9.78 -4.92 -14.33
CA THR A 51 9.86 -4.25 -15.62
C THR A 51 9.11 -5.07 -16.68
N ALA A 52 8.75 -4.45 -17.80
CA ALA A 52 8.10 -5.16 -18.91
C ALA A 52 8.90 -6.39 -19.37
N ALA A 53 10.24 -6.30 -19.34
CA ALA A 53 11.13 -7.39 -19.69
C ALA A 53 11.10 -8.54 -18.66
N GLU A 54 11.13 -8.21 -17.37
CA GLU A 54 11.04 -9.20 -16.28
C GLU A 54 9.69 -9.89 -16.25
N LEU A 55 8.61 -9.14 -16.50
CA LEU A 55 7.27 -9.70 -16.61
C LEU A 55 7.17 -10.68 -17.78
N PHE A 56 7.77 -10.34 -18.93
CA PHE A 56 7.80 -11.22 -20.08
C PHE A 56 8.59 -12.52 -19.79
N ALA A 57 9.76 -12.40 -19.16
CA ALA A 57 10.57 -13.56 -18.77
C ALA A 57 9.83 -14.47 -17.80
N PHE A 58 9.18 -13.90 -16.79
CA PHE A 58 8.40 -14.64 -15.80
C PHE A 58 7.18 -15.35 -16.42
N LYS A 59 6.48 -14.70 -17.35
CA LYS A 59 5.40 -15.36 -18.09
C LYS A 59 5.89 -16.57 -18.89
N ARG A 60 7.08 -16.49 -19.49
CA ARG A 60 7.70 -17.63 -20.18
C ARG A 60 8.02 -18.78 -19.21
N GLU A 61 8.60 -18.48 -18.04
CA GLU A 61 8.86 -19.50 -17.00
C GLU A 61 7.56 -20.18 -16.55
N LEU A 62 6.49 -19.42 -16.31
CA LEU A 62 5.18 -19.96 -15.96
C LEU A 62 4.56 -20.80 -17.08
N GLN A 63 4.81 -20.43 -18.34
CA GLN A 63 4.36 -21.17 -19.51
C GLN A 63 5.05 -22.53 -19.60
N GLU A 64 6.36 -22.57 -19.39
CA GLU A 64 7.17 -23.80 -19.34
C GLU A 64 6.74 -24.71 -18.18
N ALA A 65 6.34 -24.13 -17.04
CA ALA A 65 5.81 -24.85 -15.90
C ALA A 65 4.33 -25.27 -16.02
N GLY A 66 3.63 -24.90 -17.10
CA GLY A 66 2.20 -25.16 -17.28
C GLY A 66 1.28 -24.43 -16.28
N GLN A 67 1.80 -23.40 -15.59
CA GLN A 67 1.09 -22.64 -14.56
C GLN A 67 0.58 -21.28 -15.07
N LEU A 68 0.92 -20.90 -16.30
CA LEU A 68 0.57 -19.59 -16.87
C LEU A 68 -0.94 -19.35 -16.86
N GLU A 69 -1.77 -20.28 -17.32
CA GLU A 69 -3.23 -20.06 -17.34
C GLU A 69 -3.84 -19.90 -15.94
N ALA A 70 -3.34 -20.63 -14.95
CA ALA A 70 -3.82 -20.51 -13.58
C ALA A 70 -3.41 -19.17 -12.99
N TRP A 71 -2.16 -18.76 -13.24
CA TRP A 71 -1.66 -17.45 -12.85
C TRP A 71 -2.39 -16.32 -13.57
N GLU A 72 -2.61 -16.42 -14.89
CA GLU A 72 -3.34 -15.44 -15.67
C GLU A 72 -4.82 -15.40 -15.29
N ARG A 73 -5.46 -16.52 -14.94
CA ARG A 73 -6.83 -16.48 -14.37
C ARG A 73 -6.85 -15.79 -13.01
N GLU A 74 -5.86 -16.03 -12.16
CA GLU A 74 -5.74 -15.36 -10.86
C GLU A 74 -5.50 -13.85 -11.06
N GLN A 75 -4.66 -13.46 -12.02
CA GLN A 75 -4.42 -12.07 -12.38
C GLN A 75 -5.62 -11.42 -13.10
N ASN A 76 -6.33 -12.13 -13.97
CA ASN A 76 -7.41 -11.58 -14.81
C ASN A 76 -8.77 -11.57 -14.09
N ARG A 77 -8.99 -12.40 -13.06
CA ARG A 77 -10.22 -12.37 -12.24
C ARG A 77 -10.41 -11.05 -11.50
N GLN A 78 -9.35 -10.25 -11.41
CA GLN A 78 -9.35 -8.95 -10.79
C GLN A 78 -8.44 -8.06 -11.65
N ARG A 79 -8.93 -7.09 -12.45
CA ARG A 79 -8.48 -5.67 -12.42
C ARG A 79 -8.48 -4.88 -13.73
N ILE A 80 -8.93 -3.65 -13.55
CA ILE A 80 -8.43 -2.46 -14.23
C ILE A 80 -6.99 -2.22 -13.73
N PRO A 81 -5.97 -2.26 -14.61
CA PRO A 81 -4.59 -1.93 -14.26
C PRO A 81 -4.52 -0.56 -13.57
N PRO A 82 -3.65 -0.36 -12.56
CA PRO A 82 -3.48 0.95 -11.96
C PRO A 82 -2.91 1.93 -12.98
N SER A 83 -3.46 3.14 -13.00
CA SER A 83 -2.97 4.27 -13.77
C SER A 83 -1.62 4.77 -13.24
N GLY A 84 -0.89 5.54 -14.06
CA GLY A 84 0.39 6.14 -13.64
C GLY A 84 0.27 7.00 -12.38
N ILE A 85 -0.82 7.77 -12.24
CA ILE A 85 -1.08 8.58 -11.05
C ILE A 85 -1.30 7.70 -9.81
N GLU A 86 -2.02 6.58 -9.95
CA GLU A 86 -2.20 5.63 -8.84
C GLU A 86 -0.87 5.00 -8.41
N ILE A 87 0.04 4.75 -9.36
CA ILE A 87 1.38 4.23 -9.08
C ILE A 87 2.22 5.29 -8.35
N GLU A 88 2.24 6.54 -8.82
CA GLU A 88 2.99 7.62 -8.16
C GLU A 88 2.53 7.86 -6.71
N LEU A 89 1.21 7.94 -6.49
CA LEU A 89 0.63 8.10 -5.15
C LEU A 89 0.90 6.88 -4.26
N CYS A 90 0.88 5.69 -4.85
CA CYS A 90 1.28 4.49 -4.16
C CYS A 90 2.73 4.62 -3.70
N GLU A 91 3.69 4.80 -4.61
CA GLU A 91 5.12 4.92 -4.31
C GLU A 91 5.43 5.98 -3.24
N GLU A 92 4.77 7.14 -3.30
CA GLU A 92 4.86 8.17 -2.27
C GLU A 92 4.47 7.60 -0.89
N ALA A 93 3.32 6.93 -0.81
CA ALA A 93 2.81 6.36 0.43
C ALA A 93 3.69 5.22 0.96
N LEU A 94 4.22 4.35 0.08
CA LEU A 94 5.16 3.28 0.47
C LEU A 94 6.44 3.88 1.08
N GLY A 95 6.87 5.05 0.60
CA GLY A 95 8.05 5.75 1.10
C GLY A 95 7.92 6.31 2.52
N TRP A 96 6.71 6.43 3.07
CA TRP A 96 6.48 7.01 4.40
C TRP A 96 6.99 6.11 5.53
N MET A 97 6.75 4.79 5.43
CA MET A 97 7.14 3.84 6.48
C MET A 97 8.66 3.84 6.74
N PRO A 98 9.54 3.58 5.75
CA PRO A 98 10.99 3.60 5.99
C PRO A 98 11.51 5.00 6.40
N ARG A 99 10.83 6.06 5.98
CA ARG A 99 11.20 7.44 6.32
C ARG A 99 10.87 7.80 7.77
N TYR A 100 9.67 7.47 8.24
CA TYR A 100 9.16 7.93 9.53
C TYR A 100 9.31 6.90 10.66
N PHE A 101 9.49 5.62 10.34
CA PHE A 101 9.75 4.58 11.32
C PHE A 101 11.23 4.27 11.54
N LYS A 102 12.15 5.10 11.02
CA LYS A 102 13.61 4.91 11.15
C LYS A 102 14.09 4.66 12.59
N HIS A 103 13.39 5.22 13.58
CA HIS A 103 13.73 5.11 15.00
C HIS A 103 12.68 4.35 15.81
N GLU A 104 11.67 3.80 15.14
CA GLU A 104 10.62 3.00 15.79
C GLU A 104 11.00 1.52 15.73
N PRO A 105 10.46 0.68 16.63
CA PRO A 105 10.64 -0.75 16.52
C PRO A 105 10.05 -1.29 15.20
N ASP A 106 10.69 -2.32 14.63
CA ASP A 106 10.29 -2.91 13.34
C ASP A 106 8.84 -3.41 13.33
N ASP A 107 8.31 -3.79 14.48
CA ASP A 107 6.94 -4.28 14.65
C ASP A 107 5.87 -3.21 14.34
N VAL A 108 6.19 -1.92 14.48
CA VAL A 108 5.30 -0.79 14.17
C VAL A 108 5.08 -0.72 12.67
N ALA A 109 6.17 -0.75 11.89
CA ALA A 109 6.12 -0.74 10.43
C ALA A 109 5.38 -1.98 9.90
N GLN A 110 5.67 -3.15 10.48
CA GLN A 110 5.01 -4.41 10.12
C GLN A 110 3.51 -4.37 10.42
N SER A 111 3.11 -3.86 11.58
CA SER A 111 1.71 -3.81 12.00
C SER A 111 0.88 -2.86 11.13
N VAL A 112 1.40 -1.66 10.87
CA VAL A 112 0.73 -0.67 10.00
C VAL A 112 0.61 -1.22 8.58
N GLY A 113 1.68 -1.82 8.06
CA GLY A 113 1.67 -2.45 6.76
C GLY A 113 0.68 -3.61 6.65
N PHE A 114 0.71 -4.53 7.60
CA PHE A 114 -0.22 -5.66 7.61
C PHE A 114 -1.68 -5.20 7.66
N TRP A 115 -1.99 -4.22 8.51
CA TRP A 115 -3.32 -3.62 8.58
C TRP A 115 -3.74 -3.01 7.25
N ALA A 116 -2.92 -2.14 6.65
CA ALA A 116 -3.27 -1.50 5.37
C ALA A 116 -3.49 -2.52 4.24
N ALA A 117 -2.74 -3.63 4.23
CA ALA A 117 -2.87 -4.70 3.23
C ALA A 117 -4.17 -5.52 3.37
N LYS A 118 -4.71 -5.64 4.59
CA LYS A 118 -5.90 -6.44 4.92
C LYS A 118 -7.18 -5.62 5.00
N THR A 119 -7.06 -4.31 5.17
CA THR A 119 -8.20 -3.40 5.27
C THR A 119 -8.66 -2.95 3.87
N TYR A 120 -9.97 -2.73 3.71
CA TYR A 120 -10.59 -2.27 2.45
C TYR A 120 -11.34 -0.95 2.59
N SER A 121 -11.65 -0.53 3.82
CA SER A 121 -12.28 0.74 4.18
C SER A 121 -11.86 1.13 5.60
N ILE A 122 -11.81 2.43 5.90
CA ILE A 122 -11.56 2.91 7.27
C ILE A 122 -12.86 3.05 8.04
N ASP A 123 -12.94 2.32 9.15
CA ASP A 123 -13.70 2.74 10.33
C ASP A 123 -12.68 3.12 11.41
N GLU A 124 -12.67 4.40 11.81
CA GLU A 124 -11.70 4.89 12.81
C GLU A 124 -11.84 4.18 14.16
N ALA A 125 -13.03 3.70 14.51
CA ALA A 125 -13.28 2.98 15.76
C ALA A 125 -12.65 1.57 15.75
N GLU A 126 -12.40 1.01 14.57
CA GLU A 126 -11.86 -0.35 14.39
C GLU A 126 -10.33 -0.37 14.20
N ILE A 127 -9.67 0.79 14.17
CA ILE A 127 -8.21 0.85 14.02
C ILE A 127 -7.54 0.35 15.32
N PRO A 128 -6.76 -0.75 15.27
CA PRO A 128 -6.05 -1.23 16.45
C PRO A 128 -5.13 -0.14 17.02
N GLN A 129 -5.06 -0.02 18.36
CA GLN A 129 -4.30 1.06 19.01
C GLN A 129 -2.83 1.13 18.55
N TRP A 130 -2.21 -0.02 18.32
CA TRP A 130 -0.83 -0.11 17.83
C TRP A 130 -0.67 0.43 16.39
N VAL A 131 -1.66 0.19 15.53
CA VAL A 131 -1.69 0.76 14.17
C VAL A 131 -1.93 2.26 14.24
N LEU A 132 -2.85 2.70 15.09
CA LEU A 132 -3.15 4.12 15.29
C LEU A 132 -1.91 4.90 15.75
N TYR A 133 -1.07 4.31 16.59
CA TYR A 133 0.23 4.88 16.98
C TYR A 133 1.13 5.12 15.76
N GLY A 134 1.33 4.12 14.91
CA GLY A 134 2.13 4.25 13.69
C GLY A 134 1.57 5.27 12.69
N LEU A 135 0.24 5.29 12.48
CA LEU A 135 -0.42 6.29 11.63
C LEU A 135 -0.22 7.72 12.15
N LYS A 136 -0.23 7.92 13.48
CA LYS A 136 0.06 9.23 14.10
C LYS A 136 1.52 9.65 13.90
N ILE A 137 2.48 8.73 13.93
CA ILE A 137 3.89 9.03 13.64
C ILE A 137 4.03 9.52 12.20
N ILE A 138 3.46 8.80 11.22
CA ILE A 138 3.50 9.21 9.81
C ILE A 138 2.82 10.56 9.62
N SER A 139 1.62 10.77 10.19
CA SER A 139 0.90 12.05 10.13
C SER A 139 1.75 13.22 10.69
N ARG A 140 2.47 13.01 11.79
CA ARG A 140 3.37 14.04 12.34
C ARG A 140 4.56 14.29 11.42
N GLY A 141 5.15 13.24 10.87
CA GLY A 141 6.26 13.34 9.92
C GLY A 141 5.89 14.10 8.65
N LEU A 142 4.75 13.79 8.05
CA LEU A 142 4.24 14.47 6.86
C LEU A 142 3.95 15.95 7.10
N ARG A 143 3.37 16.28 8.27
CA ARG A 143 3.15 17.68 8.68
C ARG A 143 4.46 18.42 8.90
N ARG A 144 5.42 17.81 9.60
CA ARG A 144 6.76 18.39 9.82
C ARG A 144 7.47 18.66 8.50
N ASP A 145 7.37 17.74 7.56
CA ASP A 145 8.04 17.82 6.26
C ASP A 145 7.23 18.63 5.23
N ARG A 146 6.07 19.20 5.65
CA ARG A 146 5.17 20.02 4.83
C ARG A 146 4.74 19.36 3.50
N VAL A 147 4.56 18.05 3.53
CA VAL A 147 4.05 17.30 2.38
C VAL A 147 2.63 17.77 2.07
N ARG A 148 2.35 18.12 0.81
CA ARG A 148 1.03 18.60 0.40
C ARG A 148 0.06 17.43 0.31
N VAL A 149 -1.16 17.61 0.82
CA VAL A 149 -2.25 16.67 0.56
C VAL A 149 -2.68 16.80 -0.90
N ARG A 150 -2.44 15.75 -1.69
CA ARG A 150 -2.95 15.62 -3.06
C ARG A 150 -4.34 14.95 -3.00
N GLY A 151 -5.26 15.41 -3.84
CA GLY A 151 -6.62 14.86 -4.00
C GLY A 151 -6.59 13.67 -4.93
#